data_AF-A0A382QQH1-F1
#
_entry.id   AF-A0A382QQH1-F1
#
_cell.length_a   1.000
_cell.length_b   1.000
_cell.length_c   1.000
_cell.angle_alpha   90.00
_cell.angle_beta   90.00
_cell.angle_gamma   90.00
#
_symmetry.space_group_name_H-M   'P 1'
#
loop_
_entity.id
_entity.type
_entity.pdbx_description
1 polymer ?
#
loop_
_entity_poly.entity_id
_entity_poly.type
_entity_poly.pdbx_seq_one_letter_code
_entity_poly.pdbx_strand_id
1 'polypeptide(L)' 'DLYESTYHELVHLYPKVIPQGVIIIDDYGHFQGAQEATEKYFGEESMKILFHRIDYSCRVGIKPLIP' A
#
# COMPACT_ATOMS: atom_id res chain seq x y z
N ASP A 1 2.18 10.79 -4.03
CA ASP A 1 1.80 12.01 -3.28
C ASP A 1 0.31 12.22 -3.15
N LEU A 2 -0.41 12.40 -4.28
CA LEU A 2 -1.84 12.66 -4.27
C LEU A 2 -2.66 11.37 -4.16
N TYR A 3 -3.86 11.51 -3.63
CA TYR A 3 -4.79 10.41 -3.45
C TYR A 3 -5.09 9.70 -4.78
N GLU A 4 -5.39 10.45 -5.83
CA GLU A 4 -5.79 9.92 -7.14
C GLU A 4 -4.68 9.09 -7.78
N SER A 5 -3.44 9.61 -7.76
CA SER A 5 -2.28 8.89 -8.30
C SER A 5 -2.00 7.60 -7.54
N THR A 6 -1.94 7.69 -6.21
CA THR A 6 -1.60 6.55 -5.35
C THR A 6 -2.68 5.46 -5.47
N TYR A 7 -3.95 5.86 -5.46
CA TYR A 7 -5.06 4.92 -5.58
C TYR A 7 -5.12 4.25 -6.97
N HIS A 8 -4.90 5.02 -8.04
CA HIS A 8 -4.85 4.49 -9.40
C HIS A 8 -3.72 3.45 -9.57
N GLU A 9 -2.54 3.72 -9.03
CA GLU A 9 -1.43 2.77 -9.00
C GLU A 9 -1.77 1.51 -8.20
N LEU A 10 -2.32 1.65 -6.99
CA LEU A 10 -2.71 0.50 -6.17
C LEU A 10 -3.75 -0.39 -6.88
N VAL A 11 -4.80 0.21 -7.46
CA VAL A 11 -5.85 -0.53 -8.18
C VAL A 11 -5.31 -1.30 -9.37
N HIS A 12 -4.34 -0.76 -10.12
CA HIS A 12 -3.87 -1.38 -11.36
C HIS A 12 -2.57 -2.18 -11.24
N LEU A 13 -1.73 -1.89 -10.25
CA LEU A 13 -0.41 -2.49 -10.10
C LEU A 13 -0.35 -3.50 -8.95
N TYR A 14 -1.02 -3.26 -7.82
CA TYR A 14 -1.01 -4.22 -6.71
C TYR A 14 -1.53 -5.63 -7.07
N PRO A 15 -2.56 -5.80 -7.93
CA PRO A 15 -2.99 -7.13 -8.36
C PRO A 15 -1.88 -7.92 -9.05
N LYS A 16 -0.92 -7.24 -9.69
CA LYS A 16 0.21 -7.86 -10.42
C LYS A 16 1.38 -8.25 -9.51
N VAL A 17 1.43 -7.75 -8.28
CA VAL A 17 2.42 -8.18 -7.28
C VAL A 17 2.13 -9.64 -6.96
N ILE A 18 3.14 -10.50 -7.07
CA ILE A 18 3.00 -11.92 -6.76
C ILE A 18 2.74 -12.13 -5.26
N PRO A 19 2.12 -13.26 -4.85
CA PRO A 19 2.10 -13.64 -3.44
C PRO A 19 3.51 -13.65 -2.86
N GLN A 20 3.67 -13.14 -1.64
CA GLN A 20 4.97 -12.92 -0.98
C GLN A 20 5.87 -11.87 -1.65
N GLY A 21 5.36 -11.14 -2.65
CA GLY A 21 6.03 -9.98 -3.25
C GLY A 21 6.05 -8.79 -2.30
N VAL A 22 7.02 -7.89 -2.52
CA VAL A 22 7.20 -6.67 -1.73
C VAL A 22 6.40 -5.52 -2.34
N ILE A 23 5.76 -4.72 -1.49
CA ILE A 23 5.22 -3.40 -1.84
C ILE A 23 5.86 -2.35 -0.95
N ILE A 24 6.18 -1.19 -1.53
CA ILE A 24 6.70 -0.02 -0.85
C ILE A 24 5.74 1.14 -1.12
N ILE A 25 5.41 1.92 -0.08
CA ILE A 25 4.66 3.18 -0.17
C ILE A 25 5.57 4.27 0.38
N ASP A 26 6.20 5.05 -0.49
CA ASP A 26 7.27 6.00 -0.10
C ASP A 26 6.76 7.20 0.71
N ASP A 27 5.59 7.71 0.34
CA ASP A 27 5.05 8.97 0.84
C ASP A 27 3.94 8.85 1.88
N TYR A 28 3.74 7.63 2.42
CA TYR A 28 2.62 7.32 3.30
C TYR A 28 2.54 8.26 4.52
N GLY A 29 3.67 8.63 5.11
CA GLY A 29 3.73 9.52 6.28
C GLY A 29 3.98 10.99 5.93
N HIS A 30 4.26 11.33 4.67
CA HIS A 30 4.51 12.71 4.24
C HIS A 30 3.26 13.36 3.63
N PHE A 31 2.55 12.66 2.76
CA PHE A 31 1.38 13.19 2.05
C PHE A 31 0.10 12.48 2.49
N GLN A 32 -0.84 13.25 3.04
CA GLN A 32 -2.14 12.73 3.52
C GLN A 32 -2.90 11.97 2.42
N GLY A 33 -2.85 12.43 1.16
CA GLY A 33 -3.49 11.73 0.06
C GLY A 33 -2.94 10.32 -0.19
N ALA A 34 -1.62 10.14 -0.09
CA ALA A 34 -0.98 8.82 -0.18
C ALA A 34 -1.39 7.92 0.98
N GLN A 35 -1.47 8.47 2.20
CA GLN A 35 -1.97 7.76 3.38
C GLN A 35 -3.41 7.27 3.16
N GLU A 36 -4.33 8.17 2.81
CA GLU A 36 -5.75 7.90 2.63
C GLU A 36 -6.01 6.89 1.51
N ALA A 37 -5.30 7.00 0.38
CA ALA A 37 -5.41 6.06 -0.72
C ALA A 37 -4.96 4.66 -0.30
N THR A 38 -3.86 4.57 0.45
CA THR A 38 -3.32 3.30 0.97
C THR A 38 -4.30 2.68 1.97
N GLU A 39 -4.77 3.45 2.95
CA GLU A 39 -5.73 2.98 3.96
C GLU A 39 -7.05 2.56 3.33
N LYS A 40 -7.55 3.30 2.33
CA LYS A 40 -8.74 2.93 1.59
C LYS A 40 -8.57 1.60 0.85
N TYR A 41 -7.46 1.43 0.13
CA TYR A 41 -7.24 0.24 -0.69
C TYR A 41 -7.03 -1.03 0.16
N PHE A 42 -6.34 -0.92 1.29
CA PHE A 42 -6.01 -2.05 2.17
C PHE A 42 -6.95 -2.21 3.37
N GLY A 43 -7.88 -1.28 3.59
CA GLY A 43 -8.85 -1.31 4.70
C GLY A 43 -9.97 -2.34 4.53
N GLU A 44 -10.11 -2.94 3.35
CA GLU A 44 -11.08 -4.01 3.08
C GLU A 44 -10.70 -5.31 3.82
N GLU A 45 -11.68 -6.01 4.40
CA GLU A 45 -11.43 -7.14 5.34
C GLU A 45 -10.55 -8.26 4.78
N SER A 46 -10.56 -8.46 3.46
CA SER A 46 -9.80 -9.50 2.75
C SER A 46 -8.34 -9.13 2.43
N MET A 47 -7.92 -7.89 2.68
CA MET A 47 -6.66 -7.31 2.17
C MET A 47 -5.74 -6.79 3.28
N LYS A 48 -5.69 -7.49 4.42
CA LYS A 48 -4.85 -7.09 5.57
C LYS A 48 -3.38 -7.43 5.34
N ILE A 49 -2.66 -6.49 4.74
CA ILE A 49 -1.20 -6.45 4.70
C ILE A 49 -0.65 -5.76 5.96
N LEU A 50 0.42 -6.30 6.54
CA LEU A 50 1.17 -5.60 7.59
C LEU A 50 2.18 -4.66 6.92
N PHE A 51 2.03 -3.35 7.16
CA PHE A 51 3.01 -2.34 6.76
C PHE A 51 3.98 -2.04 7.90
N HIS A 52 5.26 -2.34 7.70
CA HIS A 52 6.36 -1.92 8.56
C HIS A 52 6.87 -0.54 8.15
N ARG A 53 7.30 0.28 9.10
CA ARG A 53 7.89 1.60 8.82
C ARG A 53 9.34 1.42 8.38
N ILE A 54 9.74 2.06 7.27
CA ILE A 54 11.16 2.22 6.95
C ILE A 54 11.67 3.46 7.69
N ASP A 55 10.95 4.57 7.55
CA ASP A 55 11.20 5.83 8.25
C ASP A 55 9.87 6.54 8.56
N TYR A 56 9.90 7.87 8.73
CA TYR A 56 8.69 8.65 9.02
C TYR A 56 7.67 8.54 7.87
N SER A 57 8.14 8.63 6.62
CA SER A 57 7.32 8.70 5.42
C SER A 57 7.01 7.30 4.88
N CYS A 58 8.03 6.47 4.77
CA CYS A 58 7.95 5.27 3.95
C CYS A 58 7.43 4.04 4.72
N ARG A 59 6.64 3.20 4.04
CA ARG A 59 6.13 1.91 4.51
C ARG A 59 6.53 0.79 3.56
N VAL A 60 6.79 -0.39 4.10
CA VAL A 60 7.01 -1.62 3.33
C VAL A 60 6.11 -2.73 3.84
N GLY A 61 5.55 -3.51 2.92
CA GLY A 61 4.70 -4.65 3.23
C GLY A 61 5.02 -5.84 2.34
N ILE A 62 4.66 -7.03 2.82
CA ILE A 62 4.70 -8.27 2.03
C ILE A 62 3.27 -8.65 1.68
N LYS A 63 2.98 -8.82 0.39
CA LYS A 63 1.67 -9.30 -0.07
C LYS A 63 1.42 -10.69 0.51
N PRO A 64 0.33 -10.91 1.26
CA PRO A 64 0.09 -12.20 1.90
C PRO A 64 -0.08 -13.30 0.85
N LEU A 65 0.29 -14.51 1.24
CA LEU A 65 -0.18 -15.70 0.55
C LEU A 65 -1.65 -15.88 0.94
N ILE A 66 -2.56 -15.66 0.01
CA ILE A 66 -3.96 -16.04 0.19
C ILE A 66 -4.02 -17.56 -0.04
N PRO A 67 -4.45 -18.37 0.93
CA PRO A 67 -4.63 -19.81 0.76
C PRO A 67 -5.63 -20.17 -0.33
#